data_AF-A0A9W7AG11-F1
#
_entry.id   AF-A0A9W7AG11-F1
#
_cell.length_a   1.000
_cell.length_b   1.000
_cell.length_c   1.000
_cell.angle_alpha   90.00
_cell.angle_beta   90.00
_cell.angle_gamma   90.00
#
_symmetry.space_group_name_H-M   'P 1'
#
loop_
_entity.id
_entity.type
_entity.pdbx_description
1 polymer ?
#
loop_
_entity_poly.entity_id
_entity_poly.type
_entity_poly.pdbx_seq_one_letter_code
_entity_poly.pdbx_strand_id
1 'polypeptide(L)'
;KYGDHSLSHMIVDRIFEAAPRPFGNGTGKGSRETMGYEDFIYFMLSEEDKQNPTSVKYWFSCLDADGDGHLSTLDMRGFYAVQAHRMQCLGHEVVPFEDVLCQFVDMIKPKEQGRLGEGDFMQGHCNKVSGSLFDALFNLNKYLQFESRDPFLERNKREDEFSTDWDRYACVDYNRLAMEEEQREEERRDGTGGEGMDWETEHDAMMEE
;
A
#
# COMPACT_ATOMS: atom_id res chain seq x y z
N LYS A 1 20.29 1.79 -2.28
CA LYS A 1 19.64 1.56 -0.96
C LYS A 1 18.15 1.80 -1.15
N TYR A 2 17.29 0.85 -0.76
CA TYR A 2 15.85 0.92 -1.02
C TYR A 2 15.10 1.49 0.20
N GLY A 3 14.08 2.32 -0.07
CA GLY A 3 13.05 2.71 0.90
C GLY A 3 13.51 3.33 2.22
N ASP A 4 14.63 4.08 2.23
CA ASP A 4 15.21 4.69 3.44
C ASP A 4 15.40 3.71 4.62
N HIS A 5 15.95 2.53 4.35
CA HIS A 5 16.13 1.45 5.34
C HIS A 5 14.81 0.92 5.91
N SER A 6 13.69 1.03 5.19
CA SER A 6 12.39 0.47 5.61
C SER A 6 12.48 -1.02 5.94
N LEU A 7 13.13 -1.79 5.06
CA LEU A 7 13.38 -3.23 5.23
C LEU A 7 14.54 -3.50 6.19
N SER A 8 14.38 -4.51 7.06
CA SER A 8 15.45 -4.96 7.95
C SER A 8 16.62 -5.56 7.16
N HIS A 9 17.85 -5.40 7.66
CA HIS A 9 19.02 -5.97 6.99
C HIS A 9 18.91 -7.51 6.89
N MET A 10 18.34 -8.16 7.91
CA MET A 10 18.10 -9.61 7.90
C MET A 10 17.22 -10.04 6.72
N ILE A 11 16.11 -9.34 6.42
CA ILE A 11 15.29 -9.74 5.28
C ILE A 11 15.99 -9.46 3.95
N VAL A 12 16.79 -8.40 3.88
CA VAL A 12 17.59 -8.09 2.68
C VAL A 12 18.57 -9.22 2.39
N ASP A 13 19.27 -9.73 3.40
CA ASP A 13 20.18 -10.88 3.24
C ASP A 13 19.40 -12.10 2.74
N ARG A 14 18.23 -12.39 3.32
CA ARG A 14 17.37 -13.49 2.88
C ARG A 14 16.87 -13.36 1.45
N ILE A 15 16.63 -12.14 0.96
CA ILE A 15 16.26 -11.91 -0.44
C ILE A 15 17.39 -12.35 -1.40
N PHE A 16 18.66 -12.15 -1.02
CA PHE A 16 19.78 -12.62 -1.82
C PHE A 16 19.99 -14.13 -1.72
N GLU A 17 19.59 -14.75 -0.61
CA GLU A 17 19.80 -16.17 -0.35
C GLU A 17 18.69 -17.09 -0.85
N ALA A 18 17.44 -16.72 -0.60
CA ALA A 18 16.30 -17.66 -0.62
C ALA A 18 15.11 -17.15 -1.44
N ALA A 19 15.07 -15.88 -1.83
CA ALA A 19 13.95 -15.37 -2.62
C ALA A 19 13.84 -16.08 -3.99
N PRO A 20 12.61 -16.47 -4.41
CA PRO A 20 12.38 -17.03 -5.73
C PRO A 20 12.89 -16.12 -6.85
N ARG A 21 13.57 -16.72 -7.83
CA ARG A 21 14.13 -16.06 -9.04
C ARG A 21 13.40 -16.57 -10.28
N PRO A 22 12.19 -16.08 -10.58
CA PRO A 22 11.32 -16.64 -11.62
C PRO A 22 11.90 -16.54 -13.03
N PHE A 23 12.83 -15.61 -13.27
CA PHE A 23 13.46 -15.38 -14.58
C PHE A 23 14.91 -15.91 -14.66
N GLY A 24 15.42 -16.50 -13.58
CA GLY A 24 16.76 -17.08 -13.56
C GLY A 24 16.82 -18.39 -14.34
N ASN A 25 17.63 -18.44 -15.39
CA ASN A 25 17.91 -19.66 -16.17
C ASN A 25 18.68 -20.70 -15.34
N GLY A 26 18.04 -21.39 -14.38
CA GLY A 26 18.41 -22.71 -13.83
C GLY A 26 19.87 -23.03 -13.47
N THR A 27 20.78 -22.05 -13.43
CA THR A 27 22.24 -22.26 -13.38
C THR A 27 22.86 -21.23 -12.45
N GLY A 28 23.21 -21.70 -11.25
CA GLY A 28 23.78 -20.92 -10.15
C GLY A 28 22.68 -20.22 -9.35
N LYS A 29 22.60 -20.30 -8.02
CA LYS A 29 23.64 -19.78 -7.11
C LYS A 29 24.50 -18.67 -7.76
N GLY A 30 23.91 -17.81 -8.60
CA GLY A 30 24.52 -16.57 -9.06
C GLY A 30 24.94 -15.77 -7.82
N SER A 31 26.08 -15.09 -7.91
CA SER A 31 26.75 -14.42 -6.81
C SER A 31 25.74 -13.79 -5.85
N ARG A 32 25.75 -14.27 -4.60
CA ARG A 32 24.94 -13.86 -3.42
C ARG A 32 24.93 -12.35 -3.13
N GLU A 33 25.54 -11.53 -3.97
CA GLU A 33 25.88 -10.13 -3.75
C GLU A 33 25.15 -9.18 -4.72
N THR A 34 24.56 -9.67 -5.83
CA THR A 34 23.93 -8.80 -6.86
C THR A 34 22.61 -9.37 -7.38
N MET A 35 21.64 -8.48 -7.62
CA MET A 35 20.31 -8.80 -8.15
C MET A 35 20.17 -8.22 -9.56
N GLY A 36 19.65 -9.00 -10.51
CA GLY A 36 19.35 -8.52 -11.87
C GLY A 36 18.14 -7.58 -11.88
N TYR A 37 17.93 -6.85 -12.98
CA TYR A 37 16.79 -5.93 -13.11
C TYR A 37 15.44 -6.66 -13.05
N GLU A 38 15.32 -7.84 -13.65
CA GLU A 38 14.09 -8.65 -13.63
C GLU A 38 13.76 -9.14 -12.21
N ASP A 39 14.78 -9.60 -11.46
CA ASP A 39 14.65 -9.97 -10.05
C ASP A 39 14.28 -8.76 -9.18
N PHE A 40 14.82 -7.59 -9.51
CA PHE A 40 14.49 -6.34 -8.82
C PHE A 40 13.04 -5.91 -9.08
N ILE A 41 12.53 -6.03 -10.31
CA ILE A 41 11.11 -5.80 -10.58
C ILE A 41 10.25 -6.77 -9.75
N TYR A 42 10.63 -8.04 -9.70
CA TYR A 42 9.88 -9.04 -8.95
C TYR A 42 9.87 -8.74 -7.44
N PHE A 43 11.01 -8.33 -6.89
CA PHE A 43 11.13 -7.81 -5.53
C PHE A 43 10.21 -6.60 -5.31
N MET A 44 10.27 -5.60 -6.20
CA MET A 44 9.47 -4.37 -6.11
C MET A 44 7.97 -4.66 -6.09
N LEU A 45 7.49 -5.50 -7.01
CA LEU A 45 6.09 -5.91 -7.06
C LEU A 45 5.68 -6.68 -5.81
N SER A 46 6.59 -7.53 -5.29
CA SER A 46 6.34 -8.29 -4.07
C SER A 46 6.30 -7.41 -2.82
N GLU A 47 7.12 -6.35 -2.77
CA GLU A 47 7.16 -5.41 -1.66
C GLU A 47 5.91 -4.51 -1.61
N GLU A 48 5.46 -4.06 -2.78
CA GLU A 48 4.32 -3.14 -2.91
C GLU A 48 3.01 -3.82 -2.49
N ASP A 49 2.74 -5.01 -3.03
CA ASP A 49 1.53 -5.77 -2.71
C ASP A 49 1.88 -7.12 -2.06
N LYS A 50 1.92 -7.14 -0.72
CA LYS A 50 2.15 -8.36 0.07
C LYS A 50 0.90 -9.26 0.21
N GLN A 51 -0.22 -8.89 -0.42
CA GLN A 51 -1.47 -9.65 -0.39
C GLN A 51 -1.62 -10.56 -1.62
N ASN A 52 -0.91 -10.27 -2.69
CA ASN A 52 -0.89 -11.13 -3.87
C ASN A 52 -0.28 -12.51 -3.51
N PRO A 53 -0.91 -13.63 -3.91
CA PRO A 53 -0.37 -14.97 -3.70
C PRO A 53 1.09 -15.15 -4.14
N THR A 54 1.50 -14.47 -5.20
CA THR A 54 2.89 -14.47 -5.68
C THR A 54 3.85 -13.83 -4.66
N SER A 55 3.46 -12.69 -4.09
CA SER A 55 4.24 -11.98 -3.08
C SER A 55 4.26 -12.73 -1.76
N VAL A 56 3.15 -13.36 -1.36
CA VAL A 56 3.09 -14.22 -0.18
C VAL A 56 4.13 -15.32 -0.28
N LYS A 57 4.18 -16.04 -1.41
CA LYS A 57 5.22 -17.07 -1.68
C LYS A 57 6.63 -16.52 -1.60
N TYR A 58 6.84 -15.34 -2.16
CA TYR A 58 8.15 -14.68 -2.17
C TYR A 58 8.64 -14.41 -0.76
N TRP A 59 7.82 -13.76 0.07
CA TRP A 59 8.17 -13.43 1.44
C TRP A 59 8.22 -14.63 2.36
N PHE A 60 7.32 -15.60 2.17
CA PHE A 60 7.33 -16.86 2.91
C PHE A 60 8.66 -17.58 2.73
N SER A 61 9.14 -17.71 1.49
CA SER A 61 10.43 -18.34 1.19
C SER A 61 11.63 -17.60 1.80
N CYS A 62 11.52 -16.28 1.99
CA CYS A 62 12.57 -15.49 2.65
C CYS A 62 12.55 -15.66 4.18
N LEU A 63 11.35 -15.79 4.75
CA LEU A 63 11.15 -15.92 6.20
C LEU A 63 11.39 -17.34 6.72
N ASP A 64 11.09 -18.36 5.90
CA ASP A 64 11.36 -19.76 6.20
C ASP A 64 12.87 -19.99 6.20
N ALA A 65 13.47 -19.93 7.39
CA ALA A 65 14.93 -19.97 7.56
C ALA A 65 15.49 -21.39 7.44
N ASP A 66 14.74 -22.39 7.89
CA ASP A 66 15.12 -23.80 7.87
C ASP A 66 14.62 -24.55 6.62
N GLY A 67 13.68 -23.97 5.87
CA GLY A 67 13.16 -24.52 4.63
C GLY A 67 12.19 -25.68 4.83
N ASP A 68 11.54 -25.76 6.00
CA ASP A 68 10.61 -26.84 6.33
C ASP A 68 9.18 -26.63 5.77
N GLY A 69 8.96 -25.49 5.10
CA GLY A 69 7.68 -25.11 4.50
C GLY A 69 6.67 -24.54 5.51
N HIS A 70 7.09 -24.22 6.74
CA HIS A 70 6.27 -23.63 7.79
C HIS A 70 7.03 -22.50 8.49
N LEU A 71 6.34 -21.41 8.84
CA LEU A 71 6.93 -20.39 9.68
C LEU A 71 6.75 -20.78 11.15
N SER A 72 7.87 -21.12 11.80
CA SER A 72 7.89 -21.39 13.22
C SER A 72 7.95 -20.09 14.04
N THR A 73 7.58 -20.20 15.32
CA THR A 73 7.75 -19.10 16.29
C THR A 73 9.20 -18.63 16.37
N LEU A 74 10.17 -19.52 16.14
CA LEU A 74 11.60 -19.18 16.19
C LEU A 74 12.01 -18.31 15.00
N ASP A 75 11.56 -18.66 13.79
CA ASP A 75 11.85 -17.89 12.57
C ASP A 75 11.35 -16.47 12.72
N MET A 76 10.07 -16.33 13.07
CA MET A 76 9.41 -15.04 13.26
C MET A 76 10.05 -14.22 14.38
N ARG A 77 10.44 -14.85 15.50
CA ARG A 77 11.11 -14.14 16.61
C ARG A 77 12.44 -13.53 16.17
N GLY A 78 13.19 -14.23 15.32
CA GLY A 78 14.48 -13.74 14.80
C GLY A 78 14.32 -12.42 14.05
N PHE A 79 13.37 -12.33 13.14
CA PHE A 79 13.09 -11.10 12.39
C PHE A 79 12.50 -10.00 13.28
N TYR A 80 11.54 -10.35 14.14
CA TYR A 80 10.90 -9.37 15.03
C TYR A 80 11.88 -8.73 16.02
N ALA A 81 12.89 -9.48 16.50
CA ALA A 81 13.90 -8.92 17.41
C ALA A 81 14.65 -7.72 16.82
N VAL A 82 14.94 -7.74 15.50
CA VAL A 82 15.54 -6.60 14.81
C VAL A 82 14.57 -5.42 14.73
N GLN A 83 13.29 -5.69 14.50
CA GLN A 83 12.26 -4.66 14.42
C GLN A 83 12.02 -4.00 15.78
N ALA A 84 11.93 -4.81 16.84
CA ALA A 84 11.85 -4.35 18.22
C ALA A 84 13.03 -3.43 18.57
N HIS A 85 14.27 -3.82 18.22
CA HIS A 85 15.44 -2.98 18.44
C HIS A 85 15.33 -1.64 17.69
N ARG A 86 14.91 -1.67 16.42
CA ARG A 86 14.71 -0.45 15.62
C ARG A 86 13.63 0.47 16.21
N MET A 87 12.52 -0.08 16.70
CA MET A 87 11.47 0.68 17.39
C MET A 87 12.02 1.38 18.64
N GLN A 88 12.83 0.68 19.45
CA GLN A 88 13.48 1.28 20.63
C GLN A 88 14.39 2.44 20.24
N CYS A 89 15.20 2.29 19.18
CA CYS A 89 16.07 3.35 18.69
C CYS A 89 15.31 4.60 18.22
N LEU A 90 14.09 4.43 17.72
CA LEU A 90 13.20 5.50 17.30
C LEU A 90 12.34 6.07 18.45
N GLY A 91 12.43 5.48 19.65
CA GLY A 91 11.66 5.91 20.81
C GLY A 91 10.19 5.45 20.81
N HIS A 92 9.84 4.45 20.00
CA HIS A 92 8.52 3.82 20.02
C HIS A 92 8.43 2.80 21.16
N GLU A 93 7.22 2.66 21.72
CA GLU A 93 6.91 1.56 22.64
C GLU A 93 6.96 0.23 21.88
N VAL A 94 7.62 -0.76 22.48
CA VAL A 94 7.77 -2.09 21.89
C VAL A 94 6.85 -3.07 22.58
N VAL A 95 5.95 -3.64 21.80
CA VAL A 95 5.06 -4.72 22.23
C VAL A 95 5.87 -6.04 22.29
N PRO A 96 5.67 -6.89 23.31
CA PRO A 96 6.27 -8.22 23.32
C PRO A 96 5.89 -9.04 22.08
N PHE A 97 6.85 -9.81 21.57
CA PHE A 97 6.64 -10.62 20.37
C PHE A 97 5.46 -11.60 20.52
N GLU A 98 5.32 -12.17 21.72
CA GLU A 98 4.28 -13.13 22.06
C GLU A 98 2.88 -12.53 21.91
N ASP A 99 2.71 -11.26 22.28
CA ASP A 99 1.43 -10.55 22.16
C ASP A 99 1.13 -10.21 20.70
N VAL A 100 2.13 -9.73 19.96
CA VAL A 100 2.03 -9.45 18.51
C VAL A 100 1.68 -10.73 17.75
N LEU A 101 2.40 -11.82 18.02
CA LEU A 101 2.16 -13.10 17.36
C LEU A 101 0.75 -13.62 17.68
N CYS A 102 0.32 -13.55 18.94
CA CYS A 102 -1.02 -13.95 19.36
C CYS A 102 -2.09 -13.18 18.57
N GLN A 103 -1.96 -11.85 18.50
CA GLN A 103 -2.85 -10.97 17.75
C GLN A 103 -2.97 -11.39 16.28
N PHE A 104 -1.85 -11.63 15.60
CA PHE A 104 -1.84 -12.04 14.19
C PHE A 104 -2.39 -13.46 14.00
N VAL A 105 -2.03 -14.41 14.86
CA VAL A 105 -2.53 -15.79 14.79
C VAL A 105 -4.03 -15.85 15.01
N ASP A 106 -4.59 -15.05 15.92
CA ASP A 106 -6.03 -14.96 16.17
C ASP A 106 -6.80 -14.42 14.96
N MET A 107 -6.18 -13.53 14.18
CA MET A 107 -6.75 -12.99 12.95
C MET A 107 -6.58 -13.93 11.74
N ILE A 108 -5.44 -14.63 11.64
CA ILE A 108 -5.13 -15.55 10.53
C ILE A 108 -5.87 -16.88 10.69
N LYS A 109 -6.05 -17.35 11.93
CA LYS A 109 -6.68 -18.64 12.29
C LYS A 109 -6.09 -19.80 11.49
N PRO A 110 -4.81 -20.14 11.71
CA PRO A 110 -4.14 -21.20 10.96
C PRO A 110 -4.81 -22.55 11.18
N LYS A 111 -4.69 -23.43 10.18
CA LYS A 111 -5.25 -24.79 10.25
C LYS A 111 -4.57 -25.63 11.33
N GLU A 112 -3.26 -25.44 11.52
CA GLU A 112 -2.46 -26.12 12.53
C GLU A 112 -1.95 -25.11 13.56
N GLN A 113 -2.17 -25.38 14.84
CA GLN A 113 -1.69 -24.48 15.90
C GLN A 113 -0.16 -24.53 16.01
N GLY A 114 0.47 -23.36 16.02
CA GLY A 114 1.91 -23.21 16.23
C GLY A 114 2.78 -23.36 14.97
N ARG A 115 2.18 -23.63 13.80
CA ARG A 115 2.88 -23.64 12.51
C ARG A 115 2.04 -22.90 11.47
N LEU A 116 2.60 -21.87 10.85
CA LEU A 116 1.93 -21.12 9.80
C LEU A 116 2.42 -21.62 8.44
N GLY A 117 1.54 -22.27 7.69
CA GLY A 117 1.85 -22.69 6.32
C GLY A 117 1.57 -21.56 5.31
N GLU A 118 2.15 -21.65 4.12
CA GLU A 118 1.91 -20.70 3.03
C GLU A 118 0.41 -20.53 2.73
N GLY A 119 -0.35 -21.64 2.77
CA GLY A 119 -1.79 -21.64 2.53
C GLY A 119 -2.60 -20.92 3.60
N ASP A 120 -2.07 -20.74 4.81
CA ASP A 120 -2.77 -19.99 5.87
C ASP A 120 -2.79 -18.48 5.56
N PHE A 121 -1.79 -17.99 4.83
CA PHE A 121 -1.67 -16.57 4.45
C PHE A 121 -2.51 -16.20 3.22
N MET A 122 -2.92 -17.18 2.42
CA MET A 122 -3.69 -16.97 1.18
C MET A 122 -5.21 -17.01 1.38
N GLN A 123 -5.69 -17.15 2.62
CA GLN A 123 -7.13 -17.21 2.86
C GLN A 123 -7.76 -15.83 2.65
N GLY A 124 -8.87 -15.77 1.91
CA GLY A 124 -9.47 -14.50 1.50
C GLY A 124 -9.85 -13.57 2.65
N HIS A 125 -10.14 -14.11 3.83
CA HIS A 125 -10.51 -13.33 5.02
C HIS A 125 -9.32 -12.75 5.80
N CYS A 126 -8.11 -13.31 5.62
CA CYS A 126 -6.91 -12.88 6.34
C CYS A 126 -5.86 -12.22 5.44
N ASN A 127 -6.08 -12.13 4.12
CA ASN A 127 -5.07 -11.66 3.18
C ASN A 127 -4.45 -10.28 3.56
N LYS A 128 -5.29 -9.31 3.94
CA LYS A 128 -4.83 -7.99 4.45
C LYS A 128 -4.00 -8.11 5.74
N VAL A 129 -4.36 -9.05 6.60
CA VAL A 129 -3.67 -9.32 7.86
C VAL A 129 -2.32 -9.98 7.62
N SER A 130 -2.25 -10.93 6.68
CA SER A 130 -1.02 -11.61 6.27
C SER A 130 0.07 -10.63 5.85
N GLY A 131 -0.29 -9.66 4.98
CA GLY A 131 0.64 -8.61 4.57
C GLY A 131 1.14 -7.75 5.74
N SER A 132 0.25 -7.48 6.71
CA SER A 132 0.58 -6.71 7.90
C SER A 132 1.51 -7.48 8.86
N LEU A 133 1.39 -8.81 8.95
CA LEU A 133 2.35 -9.65 9.69
C LEU A 133 3.74 -9.57 9.05
N PHE A 134 3.83 -9.67 7.72
CA PHE A 134 5.12 -9.53 7.03
C PHE A 134 5.76 -8.17 7.29
N ASP A 135 4.98 -7.09 7.24
CA ASP A 135 5.47 -5.77 7.60
C ASP A 135 5.94 -5.70 9.06
N ALA A 136 5.20 -6.30 10.00
CA ALA A 136 5.60 -6.39 11.42
C ALA A 136 6.97 -7.07 11.61
N LEU A 137 7.25 -8.10 10.81
CA LEU A 137 8.50 -8.85 10.89
C LEU A 137 9.69 -8.14 10.25
N PHE A 138 9.51 -7.33 9.21
CA PHE A 138 10.67 -6.78 8.49
C PHE A 138 10.51 -5.40 7.84
N ASN A 139 9.32 -4.83 7.73
CA ASN A 139 9.12 -3.47 7.20
C ASN A 139 8.55 -2.54 8.28
N LEU A 140 9.44 -1.85 8.98
CA LEU A 140 9.04 -1.07 10.16
C LEU A 140 8.11 0.09 9.80
N ASN A 141 8.36 0.76 8.67
CA ASN A 141 7.59 1.93 8.27
C ASN A 141 6.15 1.55 7.94
N LYS A 142 5.93 0.48 7.17
CA LYS A 142 4.58 -0.03 6.86
C LYS A 142 3.88 -0.58 8.10
N TYR A 143 4.62 -1.23 9.01
CA TYR A 143 4.07 -1.70 10.28
C TYR A 143 3.60 -0.55 11.19
N LEU A 144 4.42 0.49 11.38
CA LEU A 144 4.02 1.65 12.19
C LEU A 144 2.82 2.38 11.59
N GLN A 145 2.75 2.49 10.26
CA GLN A 145 1.59 3.03 9.57
C GLN A 145 0.33 2.19 9.76
N PHE A 146 0.47 0.86 9.93
CA PHE A 146 -0.62 -0.05 10.24
C PHE A 146 -1.11 0.14 11.69
N GLU A 147 -0.19 0.19 12.66
CA GLU A 147 -0.52 0.43 14.08
C GLU A 147 -1.14 1.81 14.32
N SER A 148 -0.70 2.83 13.57
CA SER A 148 -1.26 4.19 13.68
C SER A 148 -2.59 4.38 12.94
N ARG A 149 -3.19 3.33 12.36
CA ARG A 149 -4.46 3.45 11.63
C ARG A 149 -5.58 3.80 12.60
N ASP A 150 -6.27 4.90 12.31
CA ASP A 150 -7.47 5.29 13.04
C ASP A 150 -8.63 4.32 12.70
N PRO A 151 -9.21 3.62 13.70
CA PRO A 151 -10.36 2.74 13.50
C PRO A 151 -11.57 3.46 12.87
N PHE A 152 -11.74 4.76 13.13
CA PHE A 152 -12.81 5.57 12.56
C PHE A 152 -12.59 5.83 11.06
N LEU A 153 -11.36 6.11 10.66
CA LEU A 153 -11.01 6.28 9.24
C LEU A 153 -11.11 4.96 8.47
N GLU A 154 -10.69 3.85 9.07
CA GLU A 154 -10.87 2.50 8.51
C GLU A 154 -12.34 2.16 8.30
N ARG A 155 -13.21 2.52 9.27
CA ARG A 155 -14.66 2.32 9.13
C ARG A 155 -15.22 3.15 7.99
N ASN A 156 -14.87 4.44 7.90
CA ASN A 156 -15.30 5.30 6.80
C ASN A 156 -14.81 4.79 5.43
N LYS A 157 -13.63 4.17 5.36
CA LYS A 157 -13.12 3.53 4.13
C LYS A 157 -13.89 2.25 3.76
N ARG A 158 -14.40 1.50 4.73
CA ARG A 158 -15.23 0.30 4.47
C ARG A 158 -16.65 0.65 4.06
N GLU A 159 -17.14 1.78 4.55
CA GLU A 159 -18.43 2.37 4.18
C GLU A 159 -18.32 3.27 2.92
N ASP A 160 -17.13 3.33 2.29
CA ASP A 160 -16.91 4.11 1.09
C ASP A 160 -17.60 3.49 -0.13
N GLU A 161 -18.32 4.32 -0.87
CA GLU A 161 -19.09 3.89 -2.05
C GLU A 161 -18.19 3.60 -3.26
N PHE A 162 -16.94 4.09 -3.24
CA PHE A 162 -15.98 3.94 -4.35
C PHE A 162 -15.16 2.66 -4.22
N SER A 163 -15.00 1.97 -5.35
CA SER A 163 -14.24 0.70 -5.44
C SER A 163 -12.73 0.91 -5.35
N THR A 164 -12.23 2.07 -5.79
CA THR A 164 -10.80 2.41 -5.77
C THR A 164 -10.56 3.86 -5.36
N ASP A 165 -9.36 4.13 -4.83
CA ASP A 165 -8.91 5.49 -4.52
C ASP A 165 -8.87 6.38 -5.78
N TRP A 166 -8.68 5.78 -6.96
CA TRP A 166 -8.73 6.47 -8.23
C TRP A 166 -10.14 6.88 -8.63
N ASP A 167 -11.14 6.02 -8.39
CA ASP A 167 -12.56 6.37 -8.62
C ASP A 167 -12.99 7.52 -7.71
N ARG A 168 -12.55 7.51 -6.44
CA ARG A 168 -12.79 8.60 -5.49
C ARG A 168 -12.15 9.90 -5.99
N TYR A 169 -10.86 9.86 -6.37
CA TYR A 169 -10.15 11.03 -6.89
C TYR A 169 -10.83 11.58 -8.15
N ALA A 170 -11.13 10.72 -9.10
CA ALA A 170 -11.76 11.09 -10.36
C ALA A 170 -13.16 11.71 -10.15
N CYS A 171 -13.97 11.16 -9.25
CA CYS A 171 -15.28 11.71 -8.93
C CYS A 171 -15.18 13.11 -8.29
N VAL A 172 -14.30 13.27 -7.30
CA VAL A 172 -14.09 14.57 -6.62
C VAL A 172 -13.58 15.62 -7.62
N ASP A 173 -12.60 15.25 -8.44
CA ASP A 173 -11.98 16.17 -9.38
C ASP A 173 -12.94 16.53 -10.54
N TYR A 174 -13.73 15.56 -11.01
CA TYR A 174 -14.80 15.80 -11.99
C TYR A 174 -15.84 16.79 -11.46
N ASN A 175 -16.33 16.59 -10.23
CA ASN A 175 -17.30 17.50 -9.62
C ASN A 175 -16.73 18.91 -9.44
N ARG A 176 -15.46 19.03 -9.04
CA ARG A 176 -14.78 20.32 -8.93
C ARG A 176 -14.72 21.03 -10.27
N LEU A 177 -14.27 20.34 -11.32
CA LEU A 177 -14.17 20.90 -12.66
C LEU A 177 -15.54 21.26 -13.24
N ALA A 178 -16.57 20.46 -12.99
CA ALA A 178 -17.94 20.76 -13.41
C ALA A 178 -18.48 22.04 -12.73
N MET A 179 -18.25 22.21 -11.42
CA MET A 179 -18.61 23.45 -10.71
C MET A 179 -17.86 24.68 -11.24
N GLU A 180 -16.56 24.53 -11.54
CA GLU A 180 -15.76 25.61 -12.15
C GLU A 180 -16.24 25.96 -13.57
N GLU A 181 -16.75 24.99 -14.33
CA GLU A 181 -17.34 25.21 -15.65
C GLU A 181 -18.71 25.90 -15.57
N GLU A 182 -19.59 25.45 -14.67
CA GLU A 182 -20.88 26.10 -14.39
C GLU A 182 -20.69 27.57 -13.98
N GLN A 183 -19.72 27.87 -13.10
CA GLN A 183 -19.40 29.24 -12.70
C GLN A 183 -18.94 30.10 -13.89
N ARG A 184 -18.08 29.56 -14.78
CA ARG A 184 -17.65 30.28 -15.98
C ARG A 184 -18.78 30.51 -16.98
N GLU A 185 -19.72 29.57 -17.08
CA GLU A 185 -20.91 29.73 -17.92
C GLU A 185 -21.87 30.78 -17.36
N GLU A 186 -22.06 30.83 -16.04
CA GLU A 186 -22.83 31.88 -15.36
C GLU A 186 -22.18 33.26 -15.54
N GLU A 187 -20.86 33.38 -15.36
CA GLU A 187 -20.11 34.62 -15.61
C GLU A 187 -20.23 35.08 -17.07
N ARG A 188 -20.16 34.14 -18.03
CA ARG A 188 -20.39 34.46 -19.45
C ARG A 188 -21.81 34.93 -19.72
N ARG A 189 -22.80 34.36 -19.03
CA ARG A 189 -24.22 34.70 -19.21
C ARG A 189 -24.53 36.07 -18.60
N ASP A 190 -23.94 36.40 -17.45
CA ASP A 190 -24.10 37.70 -16.79
C ASP A 190 -23.30 38.82 -17.50
N GLY A 191 -22.15 38.50 -18.10
CA GLY A 191 -21.36 39.42 -18.92
C GLY A 191 -22.04 39.90 -20.21
N THR A 192 -23.14 39.27 -20.62
CA THR A 192 -23.93 39.65 -21.81
C THR A 192 -25.19 40.48 -21.50
N GLY A 193 -25.47 40.82 -20.24
CA GLY A 193 -26.68 41.55 -19.83
C GLY A 193 -26.58 43.08 -19.80
N GLY A 194 -25.45 43.67 -20.22
CA GLY A 194 -25.08 45.05 -19.90
C GLY A 194 -25.08 46.08 -21.03
N GLU A 195 -25.58 45.78 -22.23
CA GLU A 195 -25.72 46.80 -23.30
C GLU A 195 -27.11 46.70 -23.94
N GLY A 196 -28.08 47.34 -23.29
CA GLY A 196 -29.34 47.70 -23.91
C GLY A 196 -29.06 48.68 -25.05
N MET A 197 -29.01 48.15 -26.28
CA MET A 197 -29.06 48.93 -27.51
C MET A 197 -30.45 49.59 -27.61
N ASP A 198 -30.51 50.86 -27.21
CA ASP A 198 -31.65 51.75 -27.44
C ASP A 198 -31.65 52.19 -28.91
N TRP A 199 -32.39 51.48 -29.76
CA TRP A 199 -32.54 51.78 -31.19
C TRP A 199 -33.65 52.81 -31.48
N GLU A 200 -34.29 53.41 -30.47
CA GLU A 200 -35.41 54.34 -30.70
C GLU A 200 -35.00 55.83 -30.71
N THR A 201 -33.74 56.17 -30.43
CA THR A 201 -33.32 57.59 -30.34
C THR A 201 -32.64 58.15 -31.60
N GLU A 202 -32.30 57.34 -32.62
CA GLU A 202 -31.62 57.83 -33.84
C GLU A 202 -32.56 58.16 -35.03
N HIS A 203 -33.86 57.86 -34.96
CA HIS A 203 -34.77 58.14 -36.09
C HIS A 203 -35.33 59.58 -36.11
N ASP A 204 -35.21 60.34 -35.02
CA ASP A 204 -35.71 61.73 -34.94
C ASP A 204 -34.65 62.81 -35.30
N ALA A 205 -33.39 62.43 -35.53
CA ALA A 205 -32.33 63.38 -35.89
C ALA A 205 -32.11 63.55 -37.40
N MET A 206 -32.86 62.83 -38.25
CA MET A 206 -32.65 62.83 -39.72
C MET A 206 -33.77 63.54 -40.51
N MET A 207 -34.63 64.31 -39.83
CA MET A 207 -35.72 65.09 -40.45
C MET A 207 -35.60 66.60 -40.25
N GLU A 208 -34.43 67.11 -39.85
CA GLU A 208 -34.10 68.54 -39.94
C GLU A 208 -32.74 68.73 -40.63
N GLU A 209 -32.75 68.66 -41.96
CA GLU A 209 -31.93 69.51 -42.85
C GLU A 209 -32.57 69.65 -44.24
#